data_AF-A0A955HV40-F1
#
_entry.id   AF-A0A955HV40-F1
#
_cell.length_a   1.000
_cell.length_b   1.000
_cell.length_c   1.000
_cell.angle_alpha   90.00
_cell.angle_beta   90.00
_cell.angle_gamma   90.00
#
_symmetry.space_group_name_H-M   'P 1'
#
loop_
_entity.id
_entity.type
_entity.pdbx_description
1 polymer ?
#
loop_
_entity_poly.entity_id
_entity_poly.type
_entity_poly.pdbx_seq_one_letter_code
_entity_poly.pdbx_strand_id
1 'polypeptide(L)'
;MKLRTLSPKNIQKKRVLLRVDYNVPLVGTGAKRRVADATRLEHSRETLEFLIKYHAKVLLVTHVGRPKDAYDRNLSCDVIAKQLSKLIKHPVVFCPYLEFEKITAFVSEQADDAVILLENIRFFPGEKKNDPELAKAFAQLADVYVDEAFSTAHRKHMSIVGLPKYLPAYAGFGFAKEVDTLYRLLTKPKRPFVVIVGGAKISDKVEAVAHLARIANVVLVGGGVANNFLAADGYDIANSYLQDCPIDIAKENSNFVHFAGKLISKTKNERIIKDGYIPLPKILYPTDVLAAKNPQSKQSCLVELYGQNGSCKQQSELMYLDIGPKTIRLFQEIILSAGTVFWNGPMGVYEEPAFATGTQEIARAVAKSSAQTIIGGGDTIGAITQFGMQNRYDYISAAGGAALEFLAGEMLPGIEPLIKTPTKTRKATS
;
A
#
# COMPACT_ATOMS: atom_id res chain seq x y z
N MET A 1 -6.58 -4.06 -16.70
CA MET A 1 -6.80 -2.65 -17.09
C MET A 1 -5.56 -2.20 -17.84
N LYS A 2 -5.69 -1.49 -18.96
CA LYS A 2 -4.52 -1.09 -19.76
C LYS A 2 -4.30 0.41 -19.61
N LEU A 3 -3.16 0.80 -19.04
CA LEU A 3 -2.80 2.21 -18.88
C LEU A 3 -2.02 2.76 -20.08
N ARG A 4 -2.05 4.07 -20.25
CA ARG A 4 -1.19 4.86 -21.14
C ARG A 4 0.18 4.90 -20.50
N THR A 5 1.12 4.12 -21.02
CA THR A 5 2.51 4.09 -20.54
C THR A 5 3.39 4.97 -21.42
N LEU A 6 4.57 5.33 -20.90
CA LEU A 6 5.57 6.10 -21.63
C LEU A 6 6.02 5.38 -22.91
N SER A 7 6.29 6.17 -23.95
CA SER A 7 7.02 5.74 -25.14
C SER A 7 7.93 6.87 -25.61
N PRO A 8 9.03 6.57 -26.34
CA PRO A 8 9.98 7.60 -26.77
C PRO A 8 9.33 8.75 -27.53
N LYS A 9 8.39 8.43 -28.43
CA LYS A 9 7.63 9.41 -29.24
C LYS A 9 6.83 10.39 -28.38
N ASN A 10 6.45 10.00 -27.17
CA ASN A 10 5.65 10.85 -26.30
C ASN A 10 6.49 11.88 -25.54
N ILE A 11 7.77 11.61 -25.28
CA ILE A 11 8.60 12.35 -24.31
C ILE A 11 9.85 13.02 -24.88
N GLN A 12 10.33 12.59 -26.06
CA GLN A 12 11.62 13.03 -26.58
C GLN A 12 11.64 14.55 -26.79
N LYS A 13 12.63 15.23 -26.19
CA LYS A 13 12.79 16.70 -26.22
C LYS A 13 11.56 17.48 -25.75
N LYS A 14 10.77 16.90 -24.85
CA LYS A 14 9.62 17.57 -24.23
C LYS A 14 9.88 17.88 -22.77
N ARG A 15 9.15 18.85 -22.25
CA ARG A 15 9.05 19.13 -20.82
C ARG A 15 8.06 18.16 -20.20
N VAL A 16 8.52 17.38 -19.24
CA VAL A 16 7.75 16.33 -18.60
C VAL A 16 7.56 16.68 -17.13
N LEU A 17 6.32 16.91 -16.71
CA LEU A 17 5.99 17.01 -15.30
C LEU A 17 5.76 15.60 -14.75
N LEU A 18 6.67 15.15 -13.90
CA LEU A 18 6.68 13.82 -13.30
C LEU A 18 6.25 13.91 -11.82
N ARG A 19 5.06 13.40 -11.51
CA ARG A 19 4.54 13.29 -10.16
C ARG A 19 5.11 12.04 -9.49
N VAL A 20 5.85 12.19 -8.38
CA VAL A 20 6.56 11.09 -7.67
C VAL A 20 6.23 11.07 -6.18
N ASP A 21 6.23 9.90 -5.55
CA ASP A 21 6.06 9.81 -4.10
C ASP A 21 7.40 9.84 -3.36
N TYR A 22 7.92 11.03 -3.08
CA TYR A 22 9.11 11.20 -2.22
C TYR A 22 8.76 11.62 -0.79
N ASN A 23 7.60 11.19 -0.28
CA ASN A 23 7.27 11.36 1.12
C ASN A 23 8.09 10.38 1.98
N VAL A 24 9.40 10.66 2.12
CA VAL A 24 10.38 9.87 2.87
C VAL A 24 10.55 10.42 4.29
N PRO A 25 10.87 9.57 5.28
CA PRO A 25 11.18 10.03 6.62
C PRO A 25 12.45 10.88 6.60
N LEU A 26 12.35 12.10 7.12
CA LEU A 26 13.46 13.01 7.32
C LEU A 26 13.86 13.02 8.79
N VAL A 27 15.16 12.99 9.06
CA VAL A 27 15.72 13.10 10.42
C VAL A 27 16.64 14.31 10.52
N GLY A 28 16.74 14.87 11.72
CA GLY A 28 17.40 16.16 11.96
C GLY A 28 16.49 17.35 11.65
N THR A 29 16.97 18.56 11.95
CA THR A 29 16.23 19.82 11.76
C THR A 29 17.08 20.85 11.02
N GLY A 30 16.41 21.79 10.35
CA GLY A 30 17.08 22.88 9.61
C GLY A 30 18.12 22.37 8.60
N ALA A 31 19.37 22.82 8.75
CA ALA A 31 20.48 22.46 7.87
C ALA A 31 21.02 21.03 8.07
N LYS A 32 20.70 20.37 9.19
CA LYS A 32 21.16 19.00 9.50
C LYS A 32 20.21 17.91 9.00
N ARG A 33 19.19 18.28 8.23
CA ARG A 33 18.20 17.33 7.70
C ARG A 33 18.85 16.33 6.75
N ARG A 34 18.46 15.07 6.88
CA ARG A 34 18.84 13.98 5.96
C ARG A 34 17.68 13.00 5.76
N VAL A 35 17.70 12.32 4.62
CA VAL A 35 16.79 11.20 4.33
C VAL A 35 17.21 10.00 5.18
N ALA A 36 16.29 9.46 5.97
CA ALA A 36 16.54 8.28 6.80
C ALA A 36 16.36 6.98 6.03
N ASP A 37 15.38 6.94 5.13
CA ASP A 37 15.07 5.81 4.26
C ASP A 37 14.81 6.31 2.83
N ALA A 38 15.59 5.82 1.88
CA ALA A 38 15.53 6.22 0.48
C ALA A 38 14.70 5.28 -0.41
N THR A 39 14.08 4.24 0.16
CA THR A 39 13.35 3.19 -0.59
C THR A 39 12.34 3.79 -1.59
N ARG A 40 11.61 4.84 -1.20
CA ARG A 40 10.63 5.49 -2.09
C ARG A 40 11.26 6.22 -3.28
N LEU A 41 12.49 6.72 -3.14
CA LEU A 41 13.21 7.36 -4.24
C LEU A 41 13.54 6.32 -5.33
N GLU A 42 13.89 5.10 -4.92
CA GLU A 42 14.26 4.00 -5.81
C GLU A 42 13.11 3.56 -6.72
N HIS A 43 11.86 3.64 -6.27
CA HIS A 43 10.69 3.23 -7.07
C HIS A 43 10.52 4.01 -8.37
N SER A 44 10.99 5.26 -8.41
CA SER A 44 10.89 6.12 -9.60
C SER A 44 12.10 6.00 -10.54
N ARG A 45 13.12 5.22 -10.15
CA ARG A 45 14.42 5.19 -10.82
C ARG A 45 14.31 4.80 -12.29
N GLU A 46 13.57 3.73 -12.60
CA GLU A 46 13.40 3.23 -13.97
C GLU A 46 12.78 4.29 -14.89
N THR A 47 11.76 4.98 -14.40
CA THR A 47 11.09 6.05 -15.16
C THR A 47 12.00 7.26 -15.35
N LEU A 48 12.75 7.66 -14.33
CA LEU A 48 13.71 8.75 -14.44
C LEU A 48 14.84 8.44 -15.42
N GLU A 49 15.44 7.26 -15.32
CA GLU A 49 16.48 6.80 -16.25
C GLU A 49 15.98 6.81 -17.70
N PHE A 50 14.72 6.40 -17.92
CA PHE A 50 14.10 6.45 -19.24
C PHE A 50 13.90 7.88 -19.74
N LEU A 51 13.40 8.80 -18.91
CA LEU A 51 13.22 10.20 -19.30
C LEU A 51 14.56 10.87 -19.65
N ILE A 52 15.59 10.63 -18.83
CA ILE A 52 16.95 11.14 -19.05
C ILE A 52 17.53 10.59 -20.35
N LYS A 53 17.41 9.28 -20.60
CA LYS A 53 17.89 8.61 -21.81
C LYS A 53 17.33 9.22 -23.10
N TYR A 54 16.11 9.75 -23.06
CA TYR A 54 15.45 10.37 -24.21
C TYR A 54 15.50 11.91 -24.19
N HIS A 55 16.39 12.50 -23.39
CA HIS A 55 16.64 13.94 -23.31
C HIS A 55 15.35 14.74 -23.07
N ALA A 56 14.51 14.28 -22.14
CA ALA A 56 13.36 15.04 -21.68
C ALA A 56 13.78 16.01 -20.57
N LYS A 57 13.22 17.23 -20.56
CA LYS A 57 13.35 18.16 -19.42
C LYS A 57 12.39 17.72 -18.34
N VAL A 58 12.88 17.24 -17.20
CA VAL A 58 12.02 16.63 -16.17
C VAL A 58 11.76 17.62 -15.03
N LEU A 59 10.49 17.90 -14.77
CA LEU A 59 10.01 18.65 -13.61
C LEU A 59 9.38 17.68 -12.61
N LEU A 60 10.11 17.34 -11.55
CA LEU A 60 9.66 16.47 -10.47
C LEU A 60 8.75 17.23 -9.50
N VAL A 61 7.58 16.67 -9.24
CA VAL A 61 6.60 17.19 -8.27
C VAL A 61 6.32 16.14 -7.21
N THR A 62 6.56 16.49 -5.95
CA THR A 62 6.38 15.60 -4.79
C THR A 62 5.76 16.34 -3.61
N HIS A 63 5.36 15.57 -2.60
CA HIS A 63 4.98 16.08 -1.29
C HIS A 63 5.86 15.47 -0.20
N VAL A 64 6.04 16.21 0.89
CA VAL A 64 6.69 15.71 2.11
C VAL A 64 5.84 16.10 3.32
N GLY A 65 5.52 15.11 4.15
CA GLY A 65 4.75 15.32 5.37
C GLY A 65 3.38 15.98 5.13
N ARG A 66 2.86 16.60 6.19
CA ARG A 66 1.57 17.30 6.19
C ARG A 66 1.80 18.71 6.75
N PRO A 67 2.23 19.67 5.91
CA PRO A 67 2.43 21.03 6.39
C PRO A 67 1.11 21.61 6.92
N LYS A 68 1.21 22.32 8.05
CA LYS A 68 0.10 23.07 8.66
C LYS A 68 0.02 24.48 8.06
N ASP A 69 1.17 25.11 7.89
CA ASP A 69 1.32 26.44 7.30
C ASP A 69 1.73 26.38 5.81
N ALA A 70 1.71 27.53 5.13
CA ALA A 70 2.03 27.62 3.71
C ALA A 70 3.49 27.26 3.38
N TYR A 71 4.43 27.42 4.32
CA TYR A 71 5.83 26.99 4.15
C TYR A 71 6.40 26.44 5.46
N ASP A 72 7.09 25.30 5.38
CA ASP A 72 7.82 24.70 6.51
C ASP A 72 9.20 24.23 6.03
N ARG A 73 10.25 24.87 6.54
CA ARG A 73 11.64 24.54 6.20
C ARG A 73 11.97 23.07 6.45
N ASN A 74 11.37 22.44 7.48
CA ASN A 74 11.65 21.04 7.79
C ASN A 74 11.05 20.06 6.78
N LEU A 75 10.03 20.50 6.04
CA LEU A 75 9.34 19.72 5.01
C LEU A 75 9.75 20.13 3.57
N SER A 76 10.82 20.92 3.43
CA SER A 76 11.40 21.30 2.12
C SER A 76 12.08 20.12 1.42
N CYS A 77 12.05 20.11 0.09
CA CYS A 77 12.55 19.01 -0.76
C CYS A 77 14.04 19.11 -1.14
N ASP A 78 14.76 20.14 -0.70
CA ASP A 78 16.18 20.37 -1.00
C ASP A 78 17.10 19.16 -0.68
N VAL A 79 16.90 18.51 0.47
CA VAL A 79 17.67 17.32 0.88
C VAL A 79 17.33 16.09 0.04
N ILE A 80 16.10 16.03 -0.48
CA ILE A 80 15.66 14.97 -1.38
C ILE A 80 16.33 15.12 -2.74
N ALA A 81 16.42 16.34 -3.29
CA ALA A 81 17.14 16.60 -4.55
C ALA A 81 18.58 16.10 -4.47
N LYS A 82 19.29 16.43 -3.39
CA LYS A 82 20.68 15.98 -3.16
C LYS A 82 20.79 14.46 -3.08
N GLN A 83 19.89 13.81 -2.36
CA GLN A 83 19.90 12.35 -2.24
C GLN A 83 19.54 11.66 -3.55
N LEU A 84 18.54 12.17 -4.27
CA LEU A 84 18.12 11.65 -5.57
C LEU A 84 19.25 11.75 -6.59
N SER A 85 19.95 12.89 -6.64
CA SER A 85 21.08 13.09 -7.56
C SER A 85 22.18 12.03 -7.37
N LYS A 86 22.48 11.65 -6.12
CA LYS A 86 23.41 10.56 -5.81
C LYS A 86 22.88 9.20 -6.27
N LEU A 87 21.59 8.94 -6.06
CA LEU A 87 20.95 7.67 -6.39
C LEU A 87 20.94 7.40 -7.90
N ILE A 88 20.54 8.39 -8.71
CA ILE A 88 20.44 8.25 -10.17
C ILE A 88 21.76 8.59 -10.90
N LYS A 89 22.80 8.99 -10.16
CA LYS A 89 24.10 9.44 -10.69
C LYS A 89 23.97 10.50 -11.79
N HIS A 90 23.00 11.40 -11.64
CA HIS A 90 22.70 12.50 -12.55
C HIS A 90 22.43 13.78 -11.74
N PRO A 91 22.87 14.96 -12.20
CA PRO A 91 22.52 16.22 -11.54
C PRO A 91 21.00 16.40 -11.41
N VAL A 92 20.55 16.71 -10.19
CA VAL A 92 19.16 17.11 -9.91
C VAL A 92 19.20 18.52 -9.31
N VAL A 93 18.62 19.47 -10.02
CA VAL A 93 18.57 20.87 -9.61
C VAL A 93 17.33 21.11 -8.76
N PHE A 94 17.48 21.78 -7.62
CA PHE A 94 16.36 22.09 -6.74
C PHE A 94 15.84 23.51 -7.00
N CYS A 95 14.53 23.66 -7.21
CA CYS A 95 13.85 24.95 -7.34
C CYS A 95 13.19 25.33 -5.99
N PRO A 96 13.69 26.37 -5.30
CA PRO A 96 13.21 26.75 -3.97
C PRO A 96 11.99 27.68 -3.99
N TYR A 97 11.51 28.09 -5.16
CA TYR A 97 10.49 29.13 -5.30
C TYR A 97 9.07 28.57 -5.17
N LEU A 98 8.16 29.42 -4.68
CA LEU A 98 6.72 29.13 -4.59
C LEU A 98 5.89 30.07 -5.47
N GLU A 99 6.51 31.11 -6.03
CA GLU A 99 5.90 32.06 -6.94
C GLU A 99 6.10 31.60 -8.39
N PHE A 100 5.01 31.52 -9.17
CA PHE A 100 5.04 30.95 -10.52
C PHE A 100 5.93 31.71 -11.49
N GLU A 101 6.01 33.04 -11.36
CA GLU A 101 6.89 33.86 -12.20
C GLU A 101 8.36 33.45 -11.99
N LYS A 102 8.76 33.23 -10.73
CA LYS A 102 10.11 32.78 -10.37
C LYS A 102 10.35 31.32 -10.77
N ILE A 103 9.37 30.44 -10.59
CA ILE A 103 9.46 29.03 -11.03
C ILE A 103 9.66 28.97 -12.55
N THR A 104 8.88 29.74 -13.31
CA THR A 104 8.94 29.74 -14.77
C THR A 104 10.28 30.28 -15.28
N ALA A 105 10.77 31.37 -14.70
CA ALA A 105 12.09 31.91 -15.01
C ALA A 105 13.19 30.88 -14.70
N PHE A 106 13.18 30.32 -13.48
CA PHE A 106 14.15 29.32 -13.06
C PHE A 106 14.19 28.09 -13.97
N VAL A 107 13.02 27.54 -14.32
CA VAL A 107 12.90 26.39 -15.23
C VAL A 107 13.44 26.75 -16.61
N SER A 108 13.17 27.95 -17.11
CA SER A 108 13.60 28.39 -18.44
C SER A 108 15.12 28.57 -18.55
N GLU A 109 15.79 28.95 -17.46
CA GLU A 109 17.25 29.10 -17.40
C GLU A 109 18.01 27.76 -17.40
N GLN A 110 17.35 26.65 -17.06
CA GLN A 110 18.00 25.33 -17.04
C GLN A 110 18.13 24.71 -18.44
N ALA A 111 19.09 23.81 -18.61
CA ALA A 111 19.27 23.02 -19.82
C ALA A 111 17.99 22.24 -20.23
N ASP A 112 17.87 21.93 -21.52
CA ASP A 112 16.71 21.25 -22.12
C ASP A 112 16.56 19.78 -21.70
N ASP A 113 17.58 19.20 -21.05
CA ASP A 113 17.57 17.85 -20.48
C ASP A 113 17.76 17.87 -18.95
N ALA A 114 17.59 19.04 -18.31
CA ALA A 114 17.73 19.17 -16.88
C ALA A 114 16.65 18.38 -16.12
N VAL A 115 17.05 17.80 -14.98
CA VAL A 115 16.14 17.22 -13.99
C VAL A 115 16.00 18.20 -12.84
N ILE A 116 14.78 18.71 -12.66
CA ILE A 116 14.46 19.77 -11.71
C ILE A 116 13.48 19.23 -10.67
N LEU A 117 13.83 19.29 -9.39
CA LEU A 117 12.90 19.04 -8.28
C LEU A 117 12.29 20.35 -7.80
N LEU A 118 10.97 20.46 -7.94
CA LEU A 118 10.22 21.58 -7.40
C LEU A 118 10.04 21.44 -5.88
N GLU A 119 9.75 22.56 -5.23
CA GLU A 119 9.42 22.56 -3.80
C GLU A 119 8.14 21.76 -3.51
N ASN A 120 7.96 21.38 -2.24
CA ASN A 120 6.87 20.57 -1.73
C ASN A 120 5.50 21.09 -2.22
N ILE A 121 4.80 20.30 -3.03
CA ILE A 121 3.54 20.69 -3.66
C ILE A 121 2.44 21.02 -2.63
N ARG A 122 2.55 20.53 -1.40
CA ARG A 122 1.60 20.83 -0.32
C ARG A 122 1.80 22.22 0.31
N PHE A 123 2.84 22.95 -0.04
CA PHE A 123 2.99 24.38 0.29
C PHE A 123 2.04 25.26 -0.52
N PHE A 124 1.56 24.77 -1.67
CA PHE A 124 0.53 25.44 -2.45
C PHE A 124 -0.86 25.11 -1.87
N PRO A 125 -1.63 26.09 -1.34
CA PRO A 125 -2.92 25.82 -0.70
C PRO A 125 -3.96 25.15 -1.63
N GLY A 126 -3.83 25.35 -2.95
CA GLY A 126 -4.68 24.77 -3.97
C GLY A 126 -4.48 23.26 -4.21
N GLU A 127 -3.39 22.66 -3.72
CA GLU A 127 -3.06 21.25 -3.97
C GLU A 127 -4.13 20.31 -3.41
N LYS A 128 -4.45 20.43 -2.12
CA LYS A 128 -5.45 19.58 -1.45
C LYS A 128 -6.88 19.88 -1.91
N LYS A 129 -7.12 21.11 -2.38
CA LYS A 129 -8.42 21.60 -2.85
C LYS A 129 -8.72 21.28 -4.31
N ASN A 130 -7.75 20.67 -5.02
CA ASN A 130 -7.85 20.41 -6.46
C ASN A 130 -8.13 21.69 -7.27
N ASP A 131 -7.41 22.76 -6.94
CA ASP A 131 -7.63 24.08 -7.53
C ASP A 131 -7.34 24.08 -9.05
N PRO A 132 -8.34 24.40 -9.91
CA PRO A 132 -8.16 24.45 -11.35
C PRO A 132 -7.14 25.50 -11.83
N GLU A 133 -7.04 26.65 -11.16
CA GLU A 133 -6.11 27.71 -11.58
C GLU A 133 -4.67 27.31 -11.28
N LEU A 134 -4.45 26.67 -10.13
CA LEU A 134 -3.16 26.07 -9.80
C LEU A 134 -2.76 24.97 -10.81
N ALA A 135 -3.71 24.13 -11.21
CA ALA A 135 -3.47 23.10 -12.23
C ALA A 135 -3.09 23.70 -13.59
N LYS A 136 -3.76 24.77 -14.04
CA LYS A 136 -3.42 25.46 -15.28
C LYS A 136 -2.01 26.05 -15.22
N ALA A 137 -1.65 26.68 -14.10
CA ALA A 137 -0.34 27.29 -13.91
C ALA A 137 0.78 26.24 -13.98
N PHE A 138 0.65 25.10 -13.29
CA PHE A 138 1.60 23.99 -13.42
C PHE A 138 1.60 23.34 -14.81
N ALA A 139 0.43 23.26 -15.47
CA ALA A 139 0.34 22.71 -16.82
C ALA A 139 1.13 23.53 -17.85
N GLN A 140 1.26 24.85 -17.68
CA GLN A 140 2.06 25.69 -18.57
C GLN A 140 3.58 25.37 -18.53
N LEU A 141 4.04 24.75 -17.45
CA LEU A 141 5.46 24.39 -17.26
C LEU A 141 5.88 23.15 -18.07
N ALA A 142 4.93 22.36 -18.57
CA ALA A 142 5.22 21.07 -19.20
C ALA A 142 4.35 20.80 -20.43
N ASP A 143 4.78 19.86 -21.25
CA ASP A 143 4.05 19.39 -22.44
C ASP A 143 3.36 18.05 -22.18
N VAL A 144 3.83 17.30 -21.17
CA VAL A 144 3.36 15.96 -20.82
C VAL A 144 3.32 15.81 -19.31
N TYR A 145 2.29 15.15 -18.81
CA TYR A 145 2.17 14.74 -17.41
C TYR A 145 2.43 13.24 -17.26
N VAL A 146 3.19 12.87 -16.24
CA VAL A 146 3.47 11.48 -15.89
C VAL A 146 3.22 11.26 -14.41
N ASP A 147 2.37 10.29 -14.07
CA ASP A 147 2.14 9.90 -12.68
C ASP A 147 2.91 8.62 -12.34
N GLU A 148 3.81 8.73 -11.37
CA GLU A 148 4.58 7.64 -10.76
C GLU A 148 4.20 7.48 -9.27
N ALA A 149 3.22 8.22 -8.76
CA ALA A 149 2.87 8.30 -7.35
C ALA A 149 1.58 7.52 -7.01
N PHE A 150 1.56 6.22 -7.29
CA PHE A 150 0.37 5.37 -7.06
C PHE A 150 -0.16 5.42 -5.63
N SER A 151 0.72 5.52 -4.63
CA SER A 151 0.34 5.69 -3.22
C SER A 151 -0.56 6.90 -2.94
N THR A 152 -0.59 7.89 -3.84
CA THR A 152 -1.46 9.07 -3.76
C THR A 152 -2.60 9.06 -4.78
N ALA A 153 -2.74 8.01 -5.59
CA ALA A 153 -3.77 7.92 -6.62
C ALA A 153 -5.21 7.89 -6.06
N HIS A 154 -5.38 7.50 -4.80
CA HIS A 154 -6.68 7.58 -4.10
C HIS A 154 -7.15 9.02 -3.85
N ARG A 155 -6.25 10.00 -3.94
CA ARG A 155 -6.55 11.39 -3.56
C ARG A 155 -6.99 12.22 -4.75
N LYS A 156 -8.06 12.99 -4.56
CA LYS A 156 -8.52 14.00 -5.52
C LYS A 156 -7.73 15.30 -5.40
N HIS A 157 -6.40 15.23 -5.42
CA HIS A 157 -5.53 16.40 -5.34
C HIS A 157 -5.26 17.00 -6.72
N MET A 158 -4.90 18.29 -6.77
CA MET A 158 -4.55 19.02 -7.99
C MET A 158 -3.47 18.29 -8.79
N SER A 159 -2.38 17.89 -8.14
CA SER A 159 -1.24 17.22 -8.77
C SER A 159 -1.51 15.78 -9.27
N ILE A 160 -2.68 15.21 -8.92
CA ILE A 160 -3.08 13.84 -9.25
C ILE A 160 -4.22 13.84 -10.27
N VAL A 161 -5.29 14.60 -10.02
CA VAL A 161 -6.51 14.58 -10.86
C VAL A 161 -6.74 15.89 -11.60
N GLY A 162 -6.11 16.99 -11.17
CA GLY A 162 -6.22 18.31 -11.78
C GLY A 162 -5.35 18.44 -13.03
N LEU A 163 -4.05 18.14 -12.91
CA LEU A 163 -3.07 18.24 -14.00
C LEU A 163 -3.41 17.40 -15.24
N PRO A 164 -3.86 16.13 -15.12
CA PRO A 164 -4.20 15.32 -16.29
C PRO A 164 -5.33 15.88 -17.16
N LYS A 165 -6.09 16.87 -16.67
CA LYS A 165 -7.14 17.53 -17.46
C LYS A 165 -6.59 18.48 -18.52
N TYR A 166 -5.37 18.97 -18.32
CA TYR A 166 -4.75 19.99 -19.16
C TYR A 166 -3.57 19.45 -19.98
N LEU A 167 -3.00 18.31 -19.59
CA LEU A 167 -1.84 17.71 -20.25
C LEU A 167 -2.12 16.27 -20.68
N PRO A 168 -1.51 15.79 -21.79
CA PRO A 168 -1.45 14.37 -22.09
C PRO A 168 -0.83 13.61 -20.91
N ALA A 169 -1.59 12.68 -20.34
CA ALA A 169 -1.23 11.96 -19.12
C ALA A 169 -0.81 10.52 -19.39
N TYR A 170 0.27 10.09 -18.73
CA TYR A 170 0.81 8.73 -18.79
C TYR A 170 1.15 8.20 -17.39
N ALA A 171 1.04 6.90 -17.20
CA ALA A 171 1.58 6.22 -16.04
C ALA A 171 3.09 6.00 -16.23
N GLY A 172 3.85 6.27 -15.17
CA GLY A 172 5.22 5.80 -15.02
C GLY A 172 5.28 4.27 -14.92
N PHE A 173 6.48 3.68 -15.03
CA PHE A 173 6.63 2.23 -15.08
C PHE A 173 6.29 1.55 -13.75
N GLY A 174 6.67 2.15 -12.61
CA GLY A 174 6.34 1.62 -11.28
C GLY A 174 4.83 1.62 -11.03
N PHE A 175 4.16 2.72 -11.32
CA PHE A 175 2.71 2.90 -11.25
C PHE A 175 2.00 1.89 -12.14
N ALA A 176 2.45 1.73 -13.39
CA ALA A 176 1.84 0.80 -14.32
C ALA A 176 1.99 -0.66 -13.85
N LYS A 177 3.16 -1.02 -13.31
CA LYS A 177 3.43 -2.35 -12.74
C LYS A 177 2.57 -2.62 -11.51
N GLU A 178 2.41 -1.63 -10.63
CA GLU A 178 1.56 -1.69 -9.44
C GLU A 178 0.10 -1.96 -9.83
N VAL A 179 -0.46 -1.16 -10.74
CA VAL A 179 -1.84 -1.35 -11.23
C VAL A 179 -2.01 -2.69 -11.91
N ASP A 180 -1.08 -3.12 -12.78
CA ASP A 180 -1.19 -4.41 -13.47
C ASP A 180 -1.15 -5.58 -12.47
N THR A 181 -0.26 -5.53 -11.48
CA THR A 181 -0.12 -6.57 -10.45
C THR A 181 -1.38 -6.70 -9.61
N LEU A 182 -1.87 -5.58 -9.06
CA LEU A 182 -3.08 -5.58 -8.23
C LEU A 182 -4.34 -5.92 -9.07
N TYR A 183 -4.42 -5.45 -10.31
CA TYR A 183 -5.56 -5.76 -11.17
C TYR A 183 -5.63 -7.23 -11.56
N ARG A 184 -4.48 -7.87 -11.82
CA ARG A 184 -4.42 -9.32 -12.08
C ARG A 184 -4.86 -10.12 -10.85
N LEU A 185 -4.51 -9.68 -9.66
CA LEU A 185 -4.95 -10.29 -8.39
C LEU A 185 -6.48 -10.32 -8.29
N LEU A 186 -7.14 -9.23 -8.68
CA LEU A 186 -8.61 -9.12 -8.63
C LEU A 186 -9.32 -9.87 -9.76
N THR A 187 -8.72 -9.98 -10.95
CA THR A 187 -9.41 -10.48 -12.14
C THR A 187 -9.09 -11.93 -12.51
N LYS A 188 -7.82 -12.35 -12.36
CA LYS A 188 -7.38 -13.69 -12.77
C LYS A 188 -6.18 -14.16 -11.93
N PRO A 189 -6.33 -14.31 -10.60
CA PRO A 189 -5.27 -14.86 -9.77
C PRO A 189 -5.06 -16.35 -10.09
N LYS A 190 -3.84 -16.86 -9.94
CA LYS A 190 -3.60 -18.31 -10.00
C LYS A 190 -4.21 -18.94 -8.75
N ARG A 191 -4.95 -20.03 -8.94
CA ARG A 191 -5.64 -20.71 -7.83
C ARG A 191 -4.85 -21.93 -7.34
N PRO A 192 -4.92 -22.30 -6.05
CA PRO A 192 -5.69 -21.62 -4.99
C PRO A 192 -5.16 -20.22 -4.65
N PHE A 193 -6.05 -19.23 -4.60
CA PHE A 193 -5.71 -17.87 -4.21
C PHE A 193 -5.93 -17.71 -2.70
N VAL A 194 -4.84 -17.50 -1.96
CA VAL A 194 -4.84 -17.33 -0.51
C VAL A 194 -4.62 -15.86 -0.17
N VAL A 195 -5.49 -15.32 0.69
CA VAL A 195 -5.38 -13.97 1.24
C VAL A 195 -5.06 -14.08 2.71
N ILE A 196 -4.02 -13.38 3.17
CA ILE A 196 -3.59 -13.35 4.56
C ILE A 196 -3.80 -11.93 5.07
N VAL A 197 -4.60 -11.79 6.13
CA VAL A 197 -4.98 -10.53 6.73
C VAL A 197 -4.56 -10.53 8.19
N GLY A 198 -3.84 -9.50 8.60
CA GLY A 198 -3.49 -9.32 10.01
C GLY A 198 -3.38 -7.85 10.39
N GLY A 199 -2.55 -7.57 11.40
CA GLY A 199 -2.40 -6.25 12.01
C GLY A 199 -3.37 -6.00 13.16
N ALA A 200 -3.33 -4.79 13.71
CA ALA A 200 -4.11 -4.45 14.90
C ALA A 200 -5.55 -4.05 14.59
N LYS A 201 -5.77 -3.23 13.54
CA LYS A 201 -7.07 -2.57 13.27
C LYS A 201 -7.74 -3.16 12.04
N ILE A 202 -9.01 -3.53 12.20
CA ILE A 202 -9.84 -4.04 11.10
C ILE A 202 -10.42 -2.89 10.26
N SER A 203 -10.63 -1.71 10.86
CA SER A 203 -11.20 -0.52 10.20
C SER A 203 -10.51 -0.16 8.89
N ASP A 204 -9.20 -0.32 8.83
CA ASP A 204 -8.38 0.14 7.71
C ASP A 204 -8.44 -0.83 6.52
N LYS A 205 -9.12 -1.97 6.68
CA LYS A 205 -9.08 -3.10 5.73
C LYS A 205 -10.46 -3.71 5.47
N VAL A 206 -11.54 -3.22 6.07
CA VAL A 206 -12.87 -3.86 6.01
C VAL A 206 -13.31 -4.12 4.58
N GLU A 207 -13.29 -3.10 3.74
CA GLU A 207 -13.78 -3.17 2.35
C GLU A 207 -12.86 -4.04 1.50
N ALA A 208 -11.53 -3.89 1.67
CA ALA A 208 -10.54 -4.72 1.00
C ALA A 208 -10.72 -6.20 1.35
N VAL A 209 -10.88 -6.53 2.64
CA VAL A 209 -11.12 -7.89 3.11
C VAL A 209 -12.45 -8.42 2.59
N ALA A 210 -13.52 -7.64 2.64
CA ALA A 210 -14.83 -8.05 2.13
C ALA A 210 -14.79 -8.38 0.62
N HIS A 211 -14.09 -7.57 -0.17
CA HIS A 211 -13.94 -7.80 -1.60
C HIS A 211 -13.02 -8.98 -1.90
N LEU A 212 -11.83 -9.03 -1.28
CA LEU A 212 -10.88 -10.11 -1.45
C LEU A 212 -11.46 -11.45 -1.00
N ALA A 213 -12.24 -11.50 0.08
CA ALA A 213 -12.93 -12.69 0.54
C ALA A 213 -13.96 -13.22 -0.48
N ARG A 214 -14.44 -12.42 -1.44
CA ARG A 214 -15.28 -12.94 -2.54
C ARG A 214 -14.46 -13.68 -3.58
N ILE A 215 -13.25 -13.21 -3.86
CA ILE A 215 -12.41 -13.67 -4.97
C ILE A 215 -11.49 -14.82 -4.54
N ALA A 216 -10.94 -14.72 -3.33
CA ALA A 216 -10.03 -15.68 -2.73
C ALA A 216 -10.66 -17.08 -2.61
N ASN A 217 -9.82 -18.10 -2.64
CA ASN A 217 -10.20 -19.45 -2.23
C ASN A 217 -10.19 -19.57 -0.70
N VAL A 218 -9.20 -18.96 -0.04
CA VAL A 218 -9.02 -18.99 1.41
C VAL A 218 -8.62 -17.63 1.93
N VAL A 219 -9.15 -17.22 3.08
CA VAL A 219 -8.74 -16.05 3.85
C VAL A 219 -8.22 -16.51 5.20
N LEU A 220 -6.96 -16.22 5.48
CA LEU A 220 -6.29 -16.49 6.75
C LEU A 220 -6.26 -15.19 7.55
N VAL A 221 -6.86 -15.19 8.74
CA VAL A 221 -6.96 -14.00 9.60
C VAL A 221 -6.09 -14.23 10.84
N GLY A 222 -5.21 -13.26 11.13
CA GLY A 222 -4.36 -13.23 12.32
C GLY A 222 -4.29 -11.82 12.92
N GLY A 223 -3.36 -11.61 13.85
CA GLY A 223 -3.19 -10.32 14.54
C GLY A 223 -4.40 -9.93 15.39
N GLY A 224 -4.44 -8.67 15.81
CA GLY A 224 -5.57 -8.11 16.57
C GLY A 224 -6.90 -8.16 15.80
N VAL A 225 -6.85 -8.13 14.46
CA VAL A 225 -8.04 -8.28 13.60
C VAL A 225 -8.76 -9.61 13.84
N ALA A 226 -8.03 -10.68 14.18
CA ALA A 226 -8.65 -11.97 14.45
C ALA A 226 -9.58 -11.96 15.67
N ASN A 227 -9.36 -11.08 16.64
CA ASN A 227 -10.19 -10.99 17.84
C ASN A 227 -11.64 -10.61 17.51
N ASN A 228 -11.87 -9.80 16.46
CA ASN A 228 -13.22 -9.50 15.97
C ASN A 228 -13.93 -10.75 15.43
N PHE A 229 -13.20 -11.67 14.79
CA PHE A 229 -13.76 -12.92 14.27
C PHE A 229 -14.01 -13.93 15.40
N LEU A 230 -13.10 -14.01 16.37
CA LEU A 230 -13.27 -14.83 17.58
C LEU A 230 -14.49 -14.37 18.39
N ALA A 231 -14.62 -13.08 18.67
CA ALA A 231 -15.78 -12.52 19.36
C ALA A 231 -17.09 -12.76 18.57
N ALA A 232 -17.05 -12.67 17.23
CA ALA A 232 -18.22 -12.91 16.38
C ALA A 232 -18.70 -14.36 16.39
N ASP A 233 -17.79 -15.32 16.63
CA ASP A 233 -18.10 -16.75 16.76
C ASP A 233 -18.37 -17.16 18.22
N GLY A 234 -18.41 -16.19 19.14
CA GLY A 234 -18.80 -16.38 20.54
C GLY A 234 -17.66 -16.77 21.49
N TYR A 235 -16.40 -16.67 21.06
CA TYR A 235 -15.25 -16.91 21.94
C TYR A 235 -15.02 -15.73 22.90
N ASP A 236 -14.67 -16.04 24.15
CA ASP A 236 -14.12 -15.06 25.08
C ASP A 236 -12.73 -14.65 24.61
N ILE A 237 -12.54 -13.37 24.36
CA ILE A 237 -11.26 -12.80 23.91
C ILE A 237 -10.46 -12.19 25.07
N ALA A 238 -10.95 -12.28 26.30
CA ALA A 238 -10.34 -11.68 27.48
C ALA A 238 -10.06 -10.17 27.29
N ASN A 239 -8.89 -9.68 27.70
CA ASN A 239 -8.48 -8.28 27.56
C ASN A 239 -7.86 -7.96 26.20
N SER A 240 -8.01 -8.84 25.21
CA SER A 240 -7.44 -8.64 23.89
C SER A 240 -8.03 -7.42 23.19
N TYR A 241 -7.22 -6.79 22.33
CA TYR A 241 -7.69 -5.64 21.56
C TYR A 241 -8.90 -6.02 20.71
N LEU A 242 -10.02 -5.35 20.93
CA LEU A 242 -11.24 -5.48 20.15
C LEU A 242 -11.65 -4.11 19.64
N GLN A 243 -11.78 -4.00 18.32
CA GLN A 243 -12.33 -2.79 17.73
C GLN A 243 -13.84 -2.96 17.62
N ASP A 244 -14.60 -2.34 18.51
CA ASP A 244 -16.06 -2.52 18.58
C ASP A 244 -16.86 -1.40 17.91
N CYS A 245 -16.27 -0.27 17.54
CA CYS A 245 -17.00 0.79 16.82
C CYS A 245 -16.11 1.42 15.74
N PRO A 246 -16.67 1.75 14.56
CA PRO A 246 -16.06 2.73 13.66
C PRO A 246 -15.83 4.05 14.41
N ILE A 247 -14.67 4.68 14.19
CA ILE A 247 -14.32 5.98 14.79
C ILE A 247 -15.22 7.10 14.24
N ASP A 248 -15.90 6.87 13.12
CA ASP A 248 -16.88 7.77 12.53
C ASP A 248 -18.07 7.00 11.94
N ILE A 249 -19.25 7.62 12.08
CA ILE A 249 -20.53 7.43 11.37
C ILE A 249 -21.70 6.83 12.19
N ALA A 250 -22.62 7.74 12.48
CA ALA A 250 -24.00 7.59 12.91
C ALA A 250 -24.93 6.96 11.85
N LYS A 251 -24.62 5.77 11.31
CA LYS A 251 -25.56 5.00 10.47
C LYS A 251 -25.50 3.50 10.79
N GLU A 252 -26.60 3.03 11.38
CA GLU A 252 -27.04 1.63 11.51
C GLU A 252 -26.13 0.62 12.24
N ASN A 253 -26.52 0.26 13.48
CA ASN A 253 -26.40 -1.05 14.18
C ASN A 253 -25.35 -2.09 13.68
N SER A 254 -24.13 -1.69 13.34
CA SER A 254 -23.10 -2.58 12.81
C SER A 254 -21.73 -2.20 13.35
N ASN A 255 -21.24 -3.00 14.30
CA ASN A 255 -19.85 -2.97 14.74
C ASN A 255 -18.97 -3.87 13.86
N PHE A 256 -17.66 -3.85 14.06
CA PHE A 256 -16.75 -4.71 13.30
C PHE A 256 -16.88 -6.20 13.67
N VAL A 257 -17.39 -6.53 14.86
CA VAL A 257 -17.77 -7.90 15.24
C VAL A 257 -18.96 -8.38 14.39
N HIS A 258 -19.98 -7.55 14.21
CA HIS A 258 -21.12 -7.84 13.33
C HIS A 258 -20.67 -8.00 11.88
N PHE A 259 -19.75 -7.16 11.40
CA PHE A 259 -19.13 -7.32 10.08
C PHE A 259 -18.43 -8.68 9.95
N ALA A 260 -17.60 -9.07 10.92
CA ALA A 260 -16.91 -10.35 10.91
C ALA A 260 -17.91 -11.53 10.90
N GLY A 261 -18.93 -11.49 11.76
CA GLY A 261 -20.00 -12.49 11.79
C GLY A 261 -20.80 -12.57 10.49
N LYS A 262 -21.09 -11.44 9.85
CA LYS A 262 -21.71 -11.38 8.52
C LYS A 262 -20.83 -12.02 7.44
N LEU A 263 -19.52 -11.84 7.52
CA LEU A 263 -18.57 -12.42 6.58
C LEU A 263 -18.42 -13.93 6.77
N ILE A 264 -18.34 -14.40 8.02
CA ILE A 264 -18.35 -15.83 8.39
C ILE A 264 -19.63 -16.49 7.88
N SER A 265 -20.79 -15.92 8.23
CA SER A 265 -22.09 -16.48 7.84
C SER A 265 -22.28 -16.53 6.32
N LYS A 266 -21.90 -15.48 5.59
CA LYS A 266 -21.99 -15.42 4.12
C LYS A 266 -21.12 -16.47 3.43
N THR A 267 -19.97 -16.81 4.01
CA THR A 267 -19.01 -17.78 3.46
C THR A 267 -19.15 -19.17 4.09
N LYS A 268 -20.13 -19.36 4.98
CA LYS A 268 -20.34 -20.60 5.77
C LYS A 268 -20.59 -21.84 4.92
N ASN A 269 -21.06 -21.70 3.69
CA ASN A 269 -21.27 -22.84 2.78
C ASN A 269 -20.16 -22.99 1.73
N GLU A 270 -19.24 -22.04 1.67
CA GLU A 270 -18.08 -22.12 0.78
C GLU A 270 -17.03 -23.03 1.43
N ARG A 271 -16.61 -24.05 0.70
CA ARG A 271 -15.62 -25.05 1.15
C ARG A 271 -14.55 -25.23 0.09
N ILE A 272 -13.31 -25.31 0.54
CA ILE A 272 -12.18 -25.61 -0.33
C ILE A 272 -12.11 -27.13 -0.52
N ILE A 273 -11.98 -27.56 -1.78
CA ILE A 273 -11.73 -28.97 -2.12
C ILE A 273 -10.22 -29.11 -2.33
N LYS A 274 -9.58 -29.99 -1.57
CA LYS A 274 -8.21 -30.45 -1.78
C LYS A 274 -8.24 -31.97 -1.82
N ASP A 275 -7.74 -32.56 -2.90
CA ASP A 275 -7.50 -34.01 -3.05
C ASP A 275 -8.62 -34.93 -2.53
N GLY A 276 -9.89 -34.57 -2.79
CA GLY A 276 -11.06 -35.34 -2.39
C GLY A 276 -11.58 -35.10 -0.97
N TYR A 277 -10.80 -34.57 -0.01
CA TYR A 277 -11.30 -34.20 1.34
C TYR A 277 -10.44 -33.13 2.04
N ILE A 278 -11.07 -32.02 2.44
CA ILE A 278 -11.39 -31.54 3.81
C ILE A 278 -12.09 -30.20 3.60
N PRO A 279 -13.36 -30.03 4.02
CA PRO A 279 -14.11 -28.80 3.83
C PRO A 279 -13.66 -27.76 4.86
N LEU A 280 -12.50 -27.14 4.66
CA LEU A 280 -12.11 -25.99 5.48
C LEU A 280 -13.06 -24.81 5.18
N PRO A 281 -13.50 -24.07 6.21
CA PRO A 281 -14.15 -22.79 6.02
C PRO A 281 -13.28 -21.89 5.13
N LYS A 282 -13.95 -21.08 4.31
CA LYS A 282 -13.26 -20.09 3.49
C LYS A 282 -12.43 -19.11 4.32
N ILE A 283 -12.90 -18.78 5.51
CA ILE A 283 -12.26 -17.84 6.43
C ILE A 283 -11.78 -18.61 7.65
N LEU A 284 -10.49 -18.56 7.91
CA LEU A 284 -9.83 -19.23 9.02
C LEU A 284 -9.22 -18.17 9.93
N TYR A 285 -9.58 -18.22 11.20
CA TYR A 285 -8.98 -17.43 12.28
C TYR A 285 -8.32 -18.40 13.29
N PRO A 286 -7.51 -17.92 14.24
CA PRO A 286 -6.66 -18.77 15.05
C PRO A 286 -7.43 -19.81 15.86
N THR A 287 -6.83 -20.99 16.00
CA THR A 287 -7.31 -22.08 16.87
C THR A 287 -6.61 -22.10 18.23
N ASP A 288 -5.45 -21.46 18.28
CA ASP A 288 -4.62 -21.26 19.46
C ASP A 288 -3.83 -19.96 19.30
N VAL A 289 -3.51 -19.33 20.43
CA VAL A 289 -2.86 -18.01 20.48
C VAL A 289 -1.79 -17.98 21.56
N LEU A 290 -0.78 -17.13 21.37
CA LEU A 290 0.15 -16.74 22.42
C LEU A 290 -0.42 -15.52 23.13
N ALA A 291 -0.57 -15.63 24.44
CA ALA A 291 -1.20 -14.61 25.26
C ALA A 291 -0.29 -14.13 26.39
N ALA A 292 -0.43 -12.87 26.81
CA ALA A 292 0.27 -12.31 27.97
C ALA A 292 -0.53 -11.15 28.58
N LYS A 293 -0.13 -10.66 29.76
CA LYS A 293 -0.82 -9.55 30.44
C LYS A 293 -0.71 -8.21 29.71
N ASN A 294 0.35 -8.01 28.93
CA ASN A 294 0.55 -6.80 28.14
C ASN A 294 1.52 -7.07 26.96
N PRO A 295 1.55 -6.22 25.93
CA PRO A 295 2.40 -6.40 24.75
C PRO A 295 3.91 -6.40 25.05
N GLN A 296 4.36 -5.78 26.14
CA GLN A 296 5.79 -5.68 26.50
C GLN A 296 6.29 -6.90 27.30
N SER A 297 5.41 -7.86 27.59
CA SER A 297 5.73 -9.05 28.37
C SER A 297 6.78 -9.89 27.64
N LYS A 298 7.81 -10.32 28.38
CA LYS A 298 8.88 -11.17 27.83
C LYS A 298 8.56 -12.67 27.85
N GLN A 299 7.44 -13.03 28.46
CA GLN A 299 6.92 -14.38 28.52
C GLN A 299 5.51 -14.39 27.95
N SER A 300 5.21 -15.45 27.22
CA SER A 300 3.89 -15.74 26.67
C SER A 300 3.40 -17.08 27.23
N CYS A 301 2.09 -17.25 27.24
CA CYS A 301 1.44 -18.52 27.53
C CYS A 301 0.60 -18.95 26.33
N LEU A 302 0.54 -20.25 26.09
CA LEU A 302 -0.28 -20.82 25.02
C LEU A 302 -1.72 -20.96 25.50
N VAL A 303 -2.66 -20.42 24.73
CA VAL A 303 -4.10 -20.54 24.96
C VAL A 303 -4.72 -21.29 23.78
N GLU A 304 -5.36 -22.42 24.06
CA GLU A 304 -6.16 -23.15 23.08
C GLU A 304 -7.58 -22.57 23.06
N LEU A 305 -8.07 -22.20 21.87
CA LEU A 305 -9.38 -21.58 21.70
C LEU A 305 -10.48 -22.64 21.49
N TYR A 306 -10.13 -23.82 20.96
CA TYR A 306 -11.06 -24.92 20.73
C TYR A 306 -10.88 -26.05 21.77
N GLY A 307 -11.88 -26.27 22.63
CA GLY A 307 -11.92 -27.37 23.61
C GLY A 307 -12.63 -26.98 24.92
N GLN A 308 -13.24 -27.94 25.62
CA GLN A 308 -14.11 -27.72 26.80
C GLN A 308 -13.44 -27.11 28.07
N ASN A 309 -12.20 -26.61 27.98
CA ASN A 309 -11.48 -25.99 29.11
C ASN A 309 -11.12 -24.52 28.88
N GLY A 310 -11.70 -23.86 27.86
CA GLY A 310 -11.37 -22.49 27.44
C GLY A 310 -11.84 -21.35 28.36
N SER A 311 -12.26 -21.63 29.58
CA SER A 311 -12.65 -20.61 30.56
C SER A 311 -11.97 -20.84 31.90
N CYS A 312 -10.65 -20.72 31.93
CA CYS A 312 -9.93 -20.61 33.19
C CYS A 312 -9.96 -19.15 33.64
N LYS A 313 -10.35 -18.85 34.90
CA LYS A 313 -10.39 -17.47 35.44
C LYS A 313 -9.06 -16.70 35.32
N GLN A 314 -7.94 -17.38 35.06
CA GLN A 314 -6.63 -16.77 34.76
C GLN A 314 -6.52 -16.21 33.34
N GLN A 315 -7.42 -16.57 32.42
CA GLN A 315 -7.41 -16.10 31.04
C GLN A 315 -7.98 -14.69 30.88
N SER A 316 -8.85 -14.23 31.79
CA SER A 316 -9.53 -12.94 31.65
C SER A 316 -8.60 -11.71 31.71
N GLU A 317 -7.42 -11.83 32.33
CA GLU A 317 -6.43 -10.75 32.36
C GLU A 317 -5.50 -10.72 31.13
N LEU A 318 -5.56 -11.75 30.28
CA LEU A 318 -4.61 -11.93 29.19
C LEU A 318 -5.08 -11.24 27.91
N MET A 319 -4.10 -10.85 27.10
CA MET A 319 -4.27 -10.33 25.75
C MET A 319 -3.69 -11.35 24.77
N TYR A 320 -4.38 -11.61 23.67
CA TYR A 320 -3.89 -12.42 22.54
C TYR A 320 -2.99 -11.56 21.66
N LEU A 321 -1.72 -11.95 21.56
CA LEU A 321 -0.66 -11.10 21.02
C LEU A 321 0.07 -11.72 19.82
N ASP A 322 -0.08 -13.03 19.60
CA ASP A 322 0.41 -13.72 18.40
C ASP A 322 -0.39 -15.02 18.18
N ILE A 323 -0.29 -15.61 16.98
CA ILE A 323 -0.89 -16.91 16.68
C ILE A 323 -0.07 -18.05 17.31
N GLY A 324 -0.77 -19.10 17.75
CA GLY A 324 -0.15 -20.27 18.36
C GLY A 324 0.40 -21.28 17.33
N PRO A 325 1.19 -22.28 17.78
CA PRO A 325 1.83 -23.26 16.92
C PRO A 325 0.88 -24.12 16.07
N LYS A 326 -0.33 -24.44 16.55
CA LYS A 326 -1.31 -25.20 15.75
C LYS A 326 -1.82 -24.35 14.58
N THR A 327 -2.13 -23.09 14.84
CA THR A 327 -2.55 -22.10 13.85
C THR A 327 -1.45 -21.86 12.83
N ILE A 328 -0.21 -21.67 13.28
CA ILE A 328 0.96 -21.53 12.39
C ILE A 328 1.02 -22.70 11.42
N ARG A 329 1.04 -23.93 11.93
CA ARG A 329 1.15 -25.14 11.09
C ARG A 329 0.03 -25.21 10.04
N LEU A 330 -1.22 -24.97 10.45
CA LEU A 330 -2.38 -24.96 9.55
C LEU A 330 -2.20 -23.92 8.43
N PHE A 331 -1.82 -22.69 8.79
CA PHE A 331 -1.62 -21.62 7.82
C PHE A 331 -0.48 -21.93 6.86
N GLN A 332 0.63 -22.49 7.34
CA GLN A 332 1.77 -22.88 6.51
C GLN A 332 1.37 -23.93 5.45
N GLU A 333 0.62 -24.96 5.84
CA GLU A 333 0.16 -26.00 4.91
C GLU A 333 -0.73 -25.43 3.78
N ILE A 334 -1.58 -24.44 4.10
CA ILE A 334 -2.44 -23.76 3.12
C ILE A 334 -1.60 -22.89 2.18
N ILE A 335 -0.69 -22.09 2.72
CA ILE A 335 0.18 -21.17 1.96
C ILE A 335 1.07 -21.91 0.96
N LEU A 336 1.63 -23.06 1.37
CA LEU A 336 2.50 -23.87 0.51
C LEU A 336 1.74 -24.53 -0.65
N SER A 337 0.42 -24.68 -0.55
CA SER A 337 -0.42 -25.22 -1.63
C SER A 337 -1.01 -24.14 -2.57
N ALA A 338 -0.72 -22.86 -2.32
CA ALA A 338 -1.31 -21.76 -3.06
C ALA A 338 -0.71 -21.60 -4.47
N GLY A 339 -1.54 -21.15 -5.42
CA GLY A 339 -1.08 -20.62 -6.71
C GLY A 339 -0.78 -19.12 -6.65
N THR A 340 -1.44 -18.40 -5.73
CA THR A 340 -1.19 -16.97 -5.46
C THR A 340 -1.42 -16.69 -3.98
N VAL A 341 -0.55 -15.87 -3.38
CA VAL A 341 -0.66 -15.40 -2.01
C VAL A 341 -0.63 -13.88 -1.99
N PHE A 342 -1.65 -13.27 -1.38
CA PHE A 342 -1.62 -11.86 -1.01
C PHE A 342 -1.55 -11.74 0.52
N TRP A 343 -0.55 -11.03 1.05
CA TRP A 343 -0.37 -10.87 2.49
C TRP A 343 -0.37 -9.40 2.90
N ASN A 344 -1.28 -9.04 3.81
CA ASN A 344 -1.39 -7.70 4.39
C ASN A 344 -1.68 -7.74 5.90
N GLY A 345 -0.63 -7.56 6.69
CA GLY A 345 -0.66 -7.35 8.13
C GLY A 345 -0.01 -8.50 8.90
N PRO A 346 0.77 -8.20 9.96
CA PRO A 346 1.44 -9.21 10.78
C PRO A 346 0.44 -10.08 11.57
N MET A 347 0.90 -11.24 12.02
CA MET A 347 0.07 -12.20 12.79
C MET A 347 0.06 -11.91 14.30
N GLY A 348 0.98 -11.06 14.77
CA GLY A 348 1.16 -10.69 16.17
C GLY A 348 1.95 -9.41 16.31
N VAL A 349 2.32 -9.06 17.56
CA VAL A 349 3.17 -7.91 17.90
C VAL A 349 4.62 -8.23 17.56
N TYR A 350 4.94 -8.22 16.27
CA TYR A 350 6.22 -8.71 15.72
C TYR A 350 7.45 -7.91 16.17
N GLU A 351 7.25 -6.70 16.66
CA GLU A 351 8.29 -5.86 17.25
C GLU A 351 8.84 -6.48 18.55
N GLU A 352 8.03 -7.29 19.24
CA GLU A 352 8.40 -7.94 20.49
C GLU A 352 8.78 -9.42 20.25
N PRO A 353 10.00 -9.85 20.59
CA PRO A 353 10.47 -11.21 20.31
C PRO A 353 9.57 -12.33 20.85
N ALA A 354 8.87 -12.09 21.97
CA ALA A 354 7.95 -13.05 22.57
C ALA A 354 6.68 -13.31 21.72
N PHE A 355 6.37 -12.41 20.78
CA PHE A 355 5.15 -12.40 19.97
C PHE A 355 5.43 -12.23 18.45
N ALA A 356 6.67 -12.52 18.04
CA ALA A 356 7.11 -12.40 16.65
C ALA A 356 7.06 -13.71 15.86
N THR A 357 6.97 -14.84 16.56
CA THR A 357 7.13 -16.18 15.97
C THR A 357 6.09 -16.47 14.90
N GLY A 358 4.81 -16.16 15.15
CA GLY A 358 3.74 -16.38 14.19
C GLY A 358 3.95 -15.56 12.92
N THR A 359 4.26 -14.27 13.06
CA THR A 359 4.55 -13.42 11.90
C THR A 359 5.78 -13.91 11.11
N GLN A 360 6.84 -14.33 11.81
CA GLN A 360 8.06 -14.84 11.20
C GLN A 360 7.83 -16.16 10.45
N GLU A 361 7.07 -17.09 11.03
CA GLU A 361 6.79 -18.39 10.43
C GLU A 361 5.84 -18.29 9.23
N ILE A 362 4.89 -17.35 9.25
CA ILE A 362 4.09 -17.01 8.06
C ILE A 362 4.97 -16.37 6.98
N ALA A 363 5.83 -15.41 7.32
CA ALA A 363 6.78 -14.82 6.38
C ALA A 363 7.63 -15.90 5.69
N ARG A 364 8.15 -16.85 6.47
CA ARG A 364 8.93 -18.00 5.96
C ARG A 364 8.13 -18.90 5.03
N ALA A 365 6.87 -19.20 5.36
CA ALA A 365 6.03 -20.03 4.50
C ALA A 365 5.68 -19.34 3.18
N VAL A 366 5.36 -18.04 3.22
CA VAL A 366 5.09 -17.25 2.01
C VAL A 366 6.34 -17.21 1.13
N ALA A 367 7.51 -16.95 1.71
CA ALA A 367 8.79 -16.92 0.98
C ALA A 367 9.24 -18.28 0.41
N LYS A 368 8.77 -19.40 0.99
CA LYS A 368 9.07 -20.77 0.51
C LYS A 368 8.05 -21.28 -0.50
N SER A 369 6.89 -20.63 -0.61
CA SER A 369 5.81 -21.06 -1.51
C SER A 369 6.23 -20.92 -2.97
N SER A 370 5.74 -21.81 -3.83
CA SER A 370 5.85 -21.68 -5.29
C SER A 370 4.77 -20.76 -5.88
N ALA A 371 3.91 -20.20 -5.02
CA ALA A 371 2.87 -19.25 -5.41
C ALA A 371 3.46 -17.96 -5.96
N GLN A 372 2.68 -17.23 -6.75
CA GLN A 372 2.93 -15.81 -6.94
C GLN A 372 2.65 -15.06 -5.63
N THR A 373 3.62 -14.34 -5.09
CA THR A 373 3.57 -13.70 -3.76
C THR A 373 3.51 -12.18 -3.86
N ILE A 374 2.46 -11.59 -3.28
CA ILE A 374 2.26 -10.13 -3.23
C ILE A 374 2.16 -9.70 -1.76
N ILE A 375 3.07 -8.85 -1.33
CA ILE A 375 3.08 -8.28 0.02
C ILE A 375 2.55 -6.86 -0.02
N GLY A 376 1.67 -6.50 0.92
CA GLY A 376 1.16 -5.15 1.08
C GLY A 376 1.09 -4.70 2.53
N GLY A 377 1.01 -3.38 2.72
CA GLY A 377 0.89 -2.76 4.05
C GLY A 377 2.23 -2.49 4.72
N GLY A 378 2.36 -1.32 5.34
CA GLY A 378 3.60 -0.85 5.95
C GLY A 378 4.13 -1.79 7.04
N ASP A 379 3.26 -2.28 7.93
CA ASP A 379 3.66 -3.17 9.03
C ASP A 379 4.18 -4.52 8.53
N THR A 380 3.57 -5.07 7.47
CA THR A 380 4.05 -6.31 6.84
C THR A 380 5.44 -6.12 6.26
N ILE A 381 5.67 -4.98 5.58
CA ILE A 381 6.97 -4.63 5.00
C ILE A 381 8.01 -4.41 6.11
N GLY A 382 7.63 -3.75 7.20
CA GLY A 382 8.46 -3.60 8.40
C GLY A 382 8.88 -4.94 8.98
N ALA A 383 7.94 -5.86 9.17
CA ALA A 383 8.19 -7.21 9.69
C ALA A 383 9.16 -8.00 8.82
N ILE A 384 8.90 -8.11 7.51
CA ILE A 384 9.80 -8.88 6.62
C ILE A 384 11.19 -8.25 6.49
N THR A 385 11.30 -6.92 6.65
CA THR A 385 12.58 -6.21 6.65
C THR A 385 13.35 -6.51 7.94
N GLN A 386 12.69 -6.46 9.10
CA GLN A 386 13.28 -6.85 10.39
C GLN A 386 13.80 -8.30 10.38
N PHE A 387 13.10 -9.19 9.67
CA PHE A 387 13.51 -10.60 9.52
C PHE A 387 14.54 -10.84 8.41
N GLY A 388 14.95 -9.82 7.64
CA GLY A 388 15.91 -9.94 6.55
C GLY A 388 15.38 -10.76 5.35
N MET A 389 14.07 -10.71 5.10
CA MET A 389 13.37 -11.51 4.09
C MET A 389 12.81 -10.69 2.92
N GLN A 390 13.05 -9.39 2.85
CA GLN A 390 12.46 -8.47 1.87
C GLN A 390 12.72 -8.86 0.40
N ASN A 391 13.82 -9.56 0.11
CA ASN A 391 14.18 -9.98 -1.25
C ASN A 391 13.65 -11.37 -1.63
N ARG A 392 12.71 -11.95 -0.85
CA ARG A 392 12.20 -13.32 -1.05
C ARG A 392 10.76 -13.38 -1.57
N TYR A 393 10.22 -12.27 -2.06
CA TYR A 393 8.84 -12.17 -2.54
C TYR A 393 8.81 -11.62 -3.97
N ASP A 394 7.80 -12.00 -4.76
CA ASP A 394 7.71 -11.58 -6.17
C ASP A 394 7.36 -10.10 -6.31
N TYR A 395 6.52 -9.58 -5.41
CA TYR A 395 6.11 -8.18 -5.43
C TYR A 395 5.84 -7.63 -4.03
N ILE A 396 6.38 -6.43 -3.75
CA ILE A 396 6.11 -5.68 -2.53
C ILE A 396 5.46 -4.35 -2.92
N SER A 397 4.20 -4.18 -2.53
CA SER A 397 3.42 -2.97 -2.74
C SER A 397 3.70 -1.95 -1.63
N ALA A 398 4.46 -0.90 -1.96
CA ALA A 398 4.71 0.22 -1.06
C ALA A 398 3.57 1.27 -1.04
N ALA A 399 2.46 0.97 -1.69
CA ALA A 399 1.35 1.90 -1.91
C ALA A 399 0.43 2.10 -0.68
N GLY A 400 0.59 1.27 0.35
CA GLY A 400 -0.17 1.37 1.59
C GLY A 400 -1.69 1.39 1.34
N GLY A 401 -2.36 2.45 1.83
CA GLY A 401 -3.81 2.62 1.72
C GLY A 401 -4.33 2.63 0.28
N ALA A 402 -3.58 3.19 -0.68
CA ALA A 402 -4.03 3.22 -2.08
C ALA A 402 -4.19 1.80 -2.67
N ALA A 403 -3.28 0.89 -2.34
CA ALA A 403 -3.43 -0.51 -2.76
C ALA A 403 -4.64 -1.17 -2.11
N LEU A 404 -4.92 -0.88 -0.83
CA LEU A 404 -6.08 -1.43 -0.14
C LEU A 404 -7.41 -0.91 -0.73
N GLU A 405 -7.52 0.40 -1.00
CA GLU A 405 -8.70 0.98 -1.65
C GLU A 405 -8.91 0.41 -3.06
N PHE A 406 -7.83 0.25 -3.83
CA PHE A 406 -7.91 -0.40 -5.14
C PHE A 406 -8.35 -1.87 -5.03
N LEU A 407 -7.84 -2.61 -4.03
CA LEU A 407 -8.23 -3.99 -3.75
C LEU A 407 -9.63 -4.12 -3.17
N ALA A 408 -10.22 -3.05 -2.62
CA ALA A 408 -11.62 -2.99 -2.25
C ALA A 408 -12.57 -2.94 -3.48
N GLY A 409 -12.01 -2.83 -4.68
CA GLY A 409 -12.75 -2.76 -5.94
C GLY A 409 -13.10 -1.33 -6.35
N GLU A 410 -12.56 -0.32 -5.67
CA GLU A 410 -12.75 1.07 -6.01
C GLU A 410 -11.81 1.50 -7.14
N MET A 411 -12.33 2.27 -8.10
CA MET A 411 -11.48 2.94 -9.08
C MET A 411 -10.84 4.15 -8.42
N LEU A 412 -9.51 4.15 -8.32
CA LEU A 412 -8.80 5.31 -7.78
C LEU A 412 -8.84 6.48 -8.77
N PRO A 413 -9.15 7.71 -8.30
CA PRO A 413 -9.34 8.85 -9.18
C PRO A 413 -8.07 9.26 -9.94
N GLY A 414 -6.87 8.95 -9.42
CA GLY A 414 -5.60 9.15 -10.13
C GLY A 414 -5.32 8.14 -11.25
N ILE A 415 -6.02 7.00 -11.28
CA ILE A 415 -5.86 6.00 -12.36
C ILE A 415 -6.70 6.39 -13.58
N GLU A 416 -7.90 6.95 -13.37
CA GLU A 416 -8.86 7.25 -14.44
C GLU A 416 -8.25 8.03 -15.63
N PRO A 417 -7.48 9.10 -15.42
CA PRO A 417 -6.91 9.89 -16.52
C PRO A 417 -5.85 9.12 -17.32
N LEU A 418 -5.33 8.03 -16.77
CA LEU A 418 -4.25 7.24 -17.33
C LEU A 418 -4.76 6.03 -18.12
N ILE A 419 -6.06 5.73 -18.09
CA ILE A 419 -6.63 4.56 -18.80
C ILE A 419 -6.55 4.77 -20.32
N LYS A 420 -6.08 3.75 -21.05
CA LYS A 420 -6.19 3.74 -22.52
C LYS A 420 -7.66 3.59 -22.90
N THR A 421 -8.26 4.64 -23.45
CA THR A 421 -9.55 4.54 -24.12
C THR A 421 -9.40 3.62 -25.34
N PRO A 422 -10.30 2.65 -25.58
CA PRO A 422 -10.27 1.87 -26.80
C PRO A 422 -10.31 2.81 -28.00
N THR A 423 -9.31 2.78 -28.86
CA THR A 423 -9.38 3.44 -30.16
C THR A 423 -10.56 2.84 -30.90
N LYS A 424 -11.63 3.63 -31.09
CA LYS A 424 -12.67 3.31 -32.06
C LYS A 424 -11.96 3.12 -33.40
N THR A 425 -11.79 1.87 -33.83
CA THR A 425 -11.38 1.55 -35.19
C THR A 425 -12.42 2.21 -36.09
N ARG A 426 -12.05 3.31 -36.74
CA ARG A 426 -12.78 3.81 -37.90
C ARG A 426 -12.84 2.63 -38.86
N LYS A 427 -14.01 2.01 -39.01
CA LYS A 427 -14.30 1.14 -40.15
C LYS A 427 -13.96 2.00 -41.36
N ALA A 428 -12.91 1.61 -42.09
CA ALA A 428 -12.68 2.12 -43.42
C ALA A 428 -13.92 1.70 -44.23
N THR A 429 -14.76 2.68 -44.57
CA THR A 429 -15.73 2.53 -45.64
C THR A 429 -14.93 2.48 -46.92
N SER A 430 -14.68 1.26 -47.40
CA SER A 430 -14.38 0.97 -48.80
C SER A 430 -15.63 1.12 -49.63
#